data_AF-A0A2C1LNN9-F1
#
_entry.id   AF-A0A2C1LNN9-F1
#
_cell.length_a   1.000
_cell.length_b   1.000
_cell.length_c   1.000
_cell.angle_alpha   90.00
_cell.angle_beta   90.00
_cell.angle_gamma   90.00
#
_symmetry.space_group_name_H-M   'P 1'
#
loop_
_entity.id
_entity.type
_entity.pdbx_description
1 polymer ?
#
loop_
_entity_poly.entity_id
_entity_poly.type
_entity_poly.pdbx_seq_one_letter_code
_entity_poly.pdbx_strand_id
1 'polypeptide(L)' 'MLMIFQCQNCGKENDIFEIHGRCGNCDNNRVEDFVIINNKKILSGMSGTNYQCRGIEILKSALNKEKIWVIDPKSKLM' A
#
# COMPACT_ATOMS: atom_id res chain seq x y z
N MET A 1 13.72 -5.18 -2.71
CA MET A 1 13.15 -4.13 -3.59
C MET A 1 11.91 -3.61 -2.89
N LEU A 2 11.97 -2.42 -2.30
CA LEU A 2 10.80 -1.79 -1.68
C LEU A 2 10.02 -1.07 -2.78
N MET A 3 8.80 -1.53 -3.06
CA MET A 3 7.86 -0.79 -3.90
C MET A 3 7.26 0.33 -3.08
N ILE A 4 7.17 1.51 -3.66
CA ILE A 4 6.57 2.69 -3.03
C ILE A 4 5.24 2.98 -3.73
N PHE A 5 4.22 3.25 -2.93
CA PHE A 5 2.86 3.54 -3.36
C PHE A 5 2.48 4.94 -2.88
N GLN A 6 2.38 5.89 -3.80
CA GLN A 6 1.93 7.25 -3.51
C GLN A 6 0.41 7.30 -3.53
N CYS A 7 -0.18 7.72 -2.43
CA CYS A 7 -1.62 8.01 -2.34
C CYS A 7 -1.93 9.34 -3.04
N GLN A 8 -2.78 9.34 -4.06
CA GLN A 8 -3.18 10.54 -4.77
C GLN A 8 -4.09 11.46 -3.93
N ASN A 9 -4.80 10.90 -2.93
CA ASN A 9 -5.68 11.67 -2.07
C ASN A 9 -4.93 12.60 -1.09
N CYS A 10 -3.80 12.15 -0.53
CA CYS A 10 -3.05 12.92 0.47
C CYS A 10 -1.57 13.17 0.13
N GLY A 11 -1.11 12.67 -1.03
CA GLY A 11 0.26 12.81 -1.49
C GLY A 11 1.29 11.93 -0.77
N LYS A 12 0.92 11.24 0.33
CA LYS A 12 1.86 10.41 1.09
C LYS A 12 2.38 9.25 0.24
N GLU A 13 3.70 9.11 0.21
CA GLU A 13 4.40 7.91 -0.22
C GLU A 13 4.35 6.87 0.90
N ASN A 14 3.88 5.66 0.59
CA ASN A 14 3.76 4.56 1.53
C ASN A 14 4.62 3.41 1.03
N ASP A 15 5.38 2.77 1.91
CA ASP A 15 5.78 1.40 1.65
C ASP A 15 4.58 0.44 1.84
N ILE A 16 4.73 -0.82 1.45
CA ILE A 16 3.63 -1.79 1.58
C ILE A 16 3.27 -2.13 3.03
N PHE A 17 4.21 -1.98 3.96
CA PHE A 17 3.99 -2.26 5.38
C PHE A 17 3.20 -1.13 6.06
N GLU A 18 3.20 0.08 5.49
CA GLU A 18 2.35 1.18 5.95
C GLU A 18 0.90 1.07 5.46
N ILE A 19 0.60 0.16 4.53
CA ILE A 19 -0.74 -0.05 3.98
C ILE A 19 -1.41 -1.26 4.65
N HIS A 20 -2.42 -0.97 5.47
CA HIS A 20 -3.20 -1.98 6.20
C HIS A 20 -4.69 -1.64 6.13
N GLY A 21 -5.36 -2.08 5.08
CA GLY A 21 -6.76 -1.73 4.82
C GLY A 21 -6.95 -0.34 4.20
N ARG A 22 -5.97 0.55 4.37
CA ARG A 22 -5.97 1.95 3.89
C ARG A 22 -4.57 2.53 3.83
N CYS A 23 -4.45 3.73 3.24
CA CYS A 23 -3.26 4.56 3.27
C CYS A 23 -2.77 4.80 4.71
N GLY A 24 -1.45 4.85 4.91
CA GLY A 24 -0.84 5.09 6.21
C GLY A 24 -1.02 6.50 6.78
N ASN A 25 -1.76 7.40 6.10
CA ASN A 25 -2.00 8.78 6.54
C ASN A 25 -3.43 9.30 6.30
N CYS A 26 -4.25 8.62 5.50
CA CYS A 26 -5.65 9.03 5.28
C CYS A 26 -6.54 7.80 5.11
N ASP A 27 -7.85 8.01 5.04
CA ASP A 27 -8.83 6.92 4.91
C ASP A 27 -8.97 6.36 3.48
N ASN A 28 -8.07 6.72 2.56
CA ASN A 28 -8.08 6.17 1.22
C ASN A 28 -7.78 4.66 1.24
N ASN A 29 -8.72 3.86 0.72
CA ASN A 29 -8.61 2.42 0.57
C ASN A 29 -8.80 1.93 -0.88
N ARG A 30 -8.83 2.86 -1.85
CA ARG A 30 -9.08 2.58 -3.26
C ARG A 30 -7.77 2.39 -3.99
N VAL A 31 -7.64 1.28 -4.72
CA VAL A 31 -6.41 0.92 -5.45
C VAL A 31 -6.09 1.96 -6.53
N GLU A 32 -7.12 2.45 -7.22
CA GLU A 32 -7.06 3.45 -8.27
C GLU A 32 -6.48 4.80 -7.81
N ASP A 33 -6.57 5.09 -6.52
CA ASP A 33 -6.05 6.32 -5.91
C ASP A 33 -4.60 6.16 -5.43
N PHE A 34 -3.88 5.11 -5.89
CA PHE A 34 -2.45 4.94 -5.65
C PHE A 34 -1.65 4.86 -6.95
N VAL A 35 -0.49 5.50 -6.94
CA VAL A 35 0.52 5.43 -8.02
C VAL A 35 1.73 4.66 -7.51
N ILE A 36 2.21 3.69 -8.29
CA ILE A 36 3.44 2.98 -7.98
C ILE A 36 4.63 3.85 -8.41
N ILE A 37 5.41 4.34 -7.44
CA ILE A 37 6.64 5.07 -7.71
C ILE A 37 7.76 4.08 -8.00
N ASN A 38 8.40 4.24 -9.14
CA ASN A 38 9.52 3.42 -9.55
C ASN A 38 10.82 4.22 -9.40
N ASN A 39 11.56 3.97 -8.31
CA ASN A 39 12.84 4.62 -8.09
C ASN A 39 13.90 4.05 -9.05
N LYS A 40 14.12 4.78 -10.15
CA LYS A 40 15.39 4.88 -10.90
C LYS A 40 15.82 3.82 -11.91
N LYS A 41 14.96 2.94 -12.42
CA LYS A 41 15.21 2.36 -13.76
C LYS A 41 13.90 2.31 -14.51
N ILE A 42 13.87 2.93 -15.69
CA ILE A 42 12.75 2.84 -16.63
C ILE A 42 12.61 1.36 -16.95
N LEU A 43 11.70 0.68 -16.26
CA LEU A 43 11.28 -0.65 -16.65
C LEU A 43 10.41 -0.46 -17.91
N SER A 44 11.07 -0.41 -19.06
CA SER A 44 10.42 -0.33 -20.37
C SER A 44 10.18 -1.73 -20.92
N GLY A 45 9.03 -1.94 -21.57
CA GLY A 45 8.65 -3.23 -22.14
C GLY A 45 8.01 -4.18 -21.11
N MET A 46 8.02 -5.48 -21.40
CA MET A 46 7.31 -6.53 -20.65
C MET A 46 7.69 -6.59 -19.16
N SER A 47 8.93 -6.22 -18.81
CA SER A 47 9.40 -6.15 -17.42
C SER A 47 8.72 -5.03 -16.63
N GLY A 48 8.39 -3.91 -17.27
CA GLY A 48 7.64 -2.80 -16.67
C GLY A 48 6.19 -3.16 -16.41
N THR A 49 5.53 -3.78 -17.40
CA THR A 49 4.16 -4.27 -17.25
C THR A 49 4.06 -5.29 -16.13
N ASN A 50 4.98 -6.27 -16.07
CA ASN A 50 5.00 -7.27 -15.00
C ASN A 50 5.24 -6.65 -13.62
N TYR A 51 6.10 -5.63 -13.52
CA TYR A 51 6.31 -4.90 -12.26
C TYR A 51 5.05 -4.16 -11.82
N GLN A 52 4.36 -3.48 -12.74
CA GLN A 52 3.11 -2.79 -12.45
C GLN A 52 1.99 -3.75 -12.04
N CYS A 53 1.78 -4.84 -12.79
CA CYS A 53 0.77 -5.85 -12.45
C CYS A 53 1.01 -6.43 -11.05
N ARG A 54 2.27 -6.80 -10.76
CA ARG A 54 2.62 -7.34 -9.45
C ARG A 54 2.45 -6.31 -8.33
N GLY A 55 2.78 -5.04 -8.58
CA GLY A 55 2.55 -3.97 -7.62
C GLY A 55 1.07 -3.75 -7.32
N ILE A 56 0.21 -3.81 -8.35
CA ILE A 56 -1.25 -3.70 -8.19
C ILE A 56 -1.80 -4.87 -7.37
N GLU A 57 -1.35 -6.10 -7.62
CA GLU A 57 -1.77 -7.28 -6.84
C GLU A 57 -1.36 -7.18 -5.36
N ILE A 58 -0.12 -6.75 -5.11
CA ILE A 58 0.41 -6.55 -3.75
C ILE A 58 -0.40 -5.47 -3.03
N LEU A 59 -0.66 -4.34 -3.70
CA LEU A 59 -1.46 -3.24 -3.14
C LEU A 59 -2.89 -3.68 -2.83
N LYS A 60 -3.55 -4.38 -3.77
CA LYS A 60 -4.89 -4.96 -3.55
C LYS A 60 -4.92 -5.87 -2.32
N SER A 61 -3.91 -6.73 -2.16
CA SER A 61 -3.81 -7.60 -0.99
C SER A 61 -3.66 -6.79 0.31
N ALA A 62 -2.82 -5.77 0.33
CA ALA A 62 -2.62 -4.93 1.53
C ALA A 62 -3.83 -4.06 1.89
N LEU A 63 -4.56 -3.55 0.89
CA LEU A 63 -5.82 -2.83 1.08
C LEU A 63 -6.98 -3.74 1.49
N ASN A 64 -6.93 -5.03 1.14
CA ASN A 64 -7.91 -6.02 1.59
C ASN A 64 -7.53 -6.69 2.92
N LYS A 65 -6.33 -6.44 3.48
CA LYS A 65 -6.02 -6.88 4.83
C LYS A 65 -6.89 -6.12 5.81
N GLU A 66 -7.89 -6.80 6.36
CA GLU A 66 -8.56 -6.31 7.54
C GLU A 66 -7.54 -6.06 8.64
N LYS A 67 -7.57 -4.85 9.20
CA LYS A 67 -6.86 -4.57 10.44
C LYS A 67 -7.61 -5.37 11.52
N ILE A 68 -7.19 -6.60 11.77
CA ILE A 68 -7.73 -7.40 12.87
C ILE A 68 -7.32 -6.67 14.16
N TRP A 69 -8.23 -5.85 14.69
CA TRP A 69 -8.09 -5.27 16.01
C TRP A 69 -8.30 -6.41 17.00
N VAL A 70 -7.22 -7.08 17.39
CA VAL A 70 -7.25 -7.96 18.55
C VAL A 70 -7.35 -7.05 19.77
N ILE A 71 -8.58 -6.84 20.25
CA ILE A 71 -8.81 -6.23 21.56
C ILE A 71 -8.40 -7.28 22.58
N ASP A 72 -7.22 -7.11 23.18
CA ASP A 72 -6.84 -7.90 24.35
C ASP A 72 -7.65 -7.38 25.56
N PRO A 73 -8.60 -8.16 26.12
CA PRO A 73 -9.35 -7.75 27.30
C PRO A 73 -8.46 -7.55 28.54
N LYS A 74 -7.17 -7.91 28.49
CA LYS A 74 -6.20 -7.66 29.56
C LYS A 74 -5.49 -6.32 29.48
N SER A 75 -5.73 -5.50 28.46
CA SER A 75 -5.25 -4.11 28.43
C SER A 75 -6.11 -3.25 29.37
N LYS A 76 -6.00 -3.55 30.67
CA LYS A 76 -6.49 -2.68 31.74
C LYS A 76 -5.80 -1.34 31.58
N LEU A 77 -6.63 -0.30 31.46
CA LEU A 77 -6.30 1.05 31.89
C LEU A 77 -5.44 0.98 33.17
N MET A 78 -4.17 1.32 33.06
CA MET A 78 -3.34 1.78 34.17
C MET A 78 -3.08 3.26 33.95
#